data_AF-A0A3B9D0P1-F1
#
_entry.id   AF-A0A3B9D0P1-F1
#
_cell.length_a   1.000
_cell.length_b   1.000
_cell.length_c   1.000
_cell.angle_alpha   90.00
_cell.angle_beta   90.00
_cell.angle_gamma   90.00
#
_symmetry.space_group_name_H-M   'P 1'
#
loop_
_entity.id
_entity.type
_entity.pdbx_description
1 polymer ?
#
loop_
_entity_poly.entity_id
_entity_poly.type
_entity_poly.pdbx_seq_one_letter_code
_entity_poly.pdbx_strand_id
1 'polypeptide(L)' 'MIEPNPASTTNYLPELEAMYDVIVVGGGPAGASTAALVAEHGHTVLLLERAA' A
#
# COMPACT_ATOMS: atom_id res chain seq x y z
N MET A 1 -9.37 9.40 -16.23
CA MET A 1 -9.40 7.94 -16.04
C MET A 1 -8.06 7.44 -16.58
N ILE A 2 -7.15 7.02 -15.69
CA ILE A 2 -5.87 6.43 -16.13
C ILE A 2 -6.19 4.97 -16.40
N GLU A 3 -6.27 4.58 -17.67
CA GLU A 3 -6.41 3.19 -18.05
C GLU A 3 -5.05 2.50 -17.88
N PRO A 4 -4.95 1.40 -17.12
CA PRO A 4 -3.72 0.63 -17.06
C PRO A 4 -3.43 0.03 -18.44
N ASN A 5 -2.22 0.27 -18.96
CA ASN A 5 -1.76 -0.33 -20.21
C ASN A 5 -1.25 -1.75 -19.90
N PRO A 6 -1.90 -2.83 -20.37
CA PRO A 6 -1.45 -4.20 -20.10
C PRO A 6 -0.08 -4.53 -20.72
N ALA A 7 0.41 -3.70 -21.66
CA ALA A 7 1.73 -3.83 -22.26
C ALA A 7 2.83 -3.00 -21.56
N SER A 8 2.50 -2.18 -20.54
CA SER A 8 3.52 -1.45 -19.79
C SER A 8 4.15 -2.34 -18.71
N THR A 9 5.43 -2.66 -18.85
CA THR A 9 6.27 -3.28 -17.80
C THR A 9 6.59 -2.32 -16.65
N THR A 10 5.99 -1.12 -16.64
CA THR A 10 6.13 -0.16 -15.55
C THR A 10 5.48 -0.75 -14.30
N ASN A 11 6.32 -1.17 -13.37
CA ASN A 11 5.87 -1.61 -12.06
C ASN A 11 5.24 -0.40 -11.35
N TYR A 12 3.92 -0.45 -11.09
CA TYR A 12 3.20 0.61 -10.35
C TYR A 12 3.52 0.61 -8.85
N LEU A 13 4.36 -0.33 -8.41
CA LEU A 13 4.80 -0.39 -7.04
C LEU A 13 5.78 0.76 -6.79
N PRO A 14 5.60 1.51 -5.68
CA PRO A 14 6.63 2.42 -5.23
C PRO A 14 7.91 1.63 -4.93
N GLU A 15 9.03 2.34 -4.84
CA GLU A 15 10.25 1.73 -4.32
C GLU A 15 9.98 1.24 -2.90
N LEU A 16 10.16 -0.07 -2.69
CA LEU A 16 9.88 -0.71 -1.41
C LEU A 16 11.07 -0.53 -0.48
N GLU A 17 10.78 -0.13 0.75
CA GLU A 17 11.80 -0.08 1.79
C GLU A 17 12.08 -1.49 2.33
N ALA A 18 13.30 -1.71 2.80
CA ALA A 18 13.68 -2.99 3.40
C ALA A 18 12.98 -3.24 4.75
N MET A 19 12.51 -2.18 5.41
CA MET A 19 11.88 -2.21 6.73
C MET A 19 10.73 -1.20 6.80
N TYR A 20 9.68 -1.59 7.51
CA TYR A 20 8.56 -0.74 7.89
C TYR A 20 8.31 -0.95 9.39
N ASP A 21 7.84 0.08 10.09
CA ASP A 21 7.42 -0.05 11.48
C ASP A 21 6.20 -0.96 11.60
N VAL A 22 5.29 -0.89 10.63
CA VAL A 22 4.05 -1.67 10.58
C VAL A 22 3.72 -2.12 9.17
N ILE A 23 3.28 -3.38 9.03
CA ILE A 23 2.71 -3.92 7.79
C ILE A 23 1.25 -4.28 8.04
N VAL A 24 0.35 -3.72 7.23
CA VAL A 24 -1.09 -3.99 7.28
C VAL A 24 -1.49 -4.83 6.06
N VAL A 25 -2.13 -5.97 6.31
CA VAL A 25 -2.60 -6.88 5.25
C VAL A 25 -4.13 -6.82 5.18
N GLY A 26 -4.66 -6.39 4.04
CA GLY A 26 -6.07 -6.15 3.76
C GLY A 26 -6.39 -4.66 3.65
N GLY A 27 -6.85 -4.20 2.48
CA GLY A 27 -7.20 -2.82 2.17
C GLY A 27 -8.67 -2.46 2.40
N GLY A 28 -9.43 -3.32 3.08
CA GLY A 28 -10.81 -3.03 3.50
C GLY A 28 -10.89 -1.91 4.56
N PRO A 29 -12.10 -1.54 5.01
CA PRO A 29 -12.29 -0.40 5.92
C PRO A 29 -11.41 -0.47 7.17
N ALA A 30 -11.30 -1.65 7.79
CA ALA A 30 -10.46 -1.83 8.96
C ALA A 30 -8.97 -1.58 8.65
N GLY A 31 -8.43 -2.22 7.62
CA GLY A 31 -7.00 -2.12 7.31
C GLY A 31 -6.59 -0.75 6.78
N ALA A 32 -7.40 -0.13 5.91
CA ALA A 32 -7.15 1.22 5.43
C ALA A 32 -7.18 2.25 6.57
N SER A 33 -8.16 2.17 7.47
CA SER A 33 -8.23 3.05 8.64
C SER A 33 -7.06 2.82 9.60
N THR A 34 -6.67 1.57 9.86
CA THR A 34 -5.50 1.26 10.69
C THR A 34 -4.22 1.83 10.08
N ALA A 35 -3.99 1.63 8.79
CA ALA A 35 -2.79 2.14 8.13
C ALA A 35 -2.72 3.66 8.18
N ALA A 36 -3.83 4.36 7.92
CA ALA A 36 -3.90 5.81 7.99
C ALA A 36 -3.61 6.33 9.41
N LEU A 37 -4.29 5.81 10.42
CA LEU A 37 -4.10 6.25 11.81
C LEU A 37 -2.67 6.00 12.29
N VAL A 38 -2.08 4.85 11.96
CA VAL A 38 -0.70 4.53 12.37
C VAL A 38 0.31 5.44 11.66
N ALA A 39 0.11 5.73 10.37
CA ALA A 39 0.94 6.67 9.62
C ALA A 39 0.82 8.11 10.14
N GLU A 40 -0.38 8.56 10.52
CA GLU A 40 -0.62 9.87 11.14
C GLU A 40 0.16 10.05 12.45
N HIS A 41 0.47 8.97 13.16
CA HIS A 41 1.29 8.98 14.37
C HIS A 41 2.81 8.86 14.09
N GLY A 42 3.22 8.96 12.83
CA GLY A 42 4.64 9.06 12.44
C GLY A 42 5.34 7.73 12.16
N HIS A 43 4.59 6.63 12.03
CA HIS A 43 5.15 5.33 11.67
C HIS A 43 5.21 5.13 10.15
N THR A 44 6.25 4.44 9.68
CA THR A 44 6.32 3.93 8.31
C THR A 44 5.41 2.72 8.16
N VAL A 45 4.43 2.81 7.25
CA VAL A 45 3.40 1.79 7.08
C VAL A 45 3.35 1.28 5.65
N LEU A 46 3.42 -0.04 5.48
CA LEU A 46 3.12 -0.73 4.23
C LEU A 46 1.72 -1.37 4.30
N LEU A 47 0.80 -0.95 3.44
CA LEU A 47 -0.52 -1.60 3.28
C LEU A 47 -0.54 -2.47 2.02
N LEU A 48 -0.92 -3.73 2.17
CA LEU A 48 -1.01 -4.71 1.10
C LEU A 48 -2.46 -5.19 0.94
N GLU A 49 -2.96 -5.19 -0.29
CA GLU A 49 -4.23 -5.81 -0.66
C GLU A 49 -4.00 -6.71 -1.88
N ARG A 50 -4.76 -7.80 -1.97
CA ARG A 50 -4.72 -8.67 -3.13
C ARG A 50 -5.37 -7.96 -4.31
N ALA A 51 -4.65 -7.81 -5.42
CA ALA A 51 -5.25 -7.44 -6.69
C ALA A 51 -6.22 -8.54 -7.15
N ALA A 52 -7.41 -8.14 -7.62
CA ALA A 52 -8.38 -9.06 -8.23
C ALA A 52 -7.92 -9.50 -9.63
#